data_AF-A0A086KK87-F1
#
_entry.id   AF-A0A086KK87-F1
#
_cell.length_a   1.000
_cell.length_b   1.000
_cell.length_c   1.000
_cell.angle_alpha   90.00
_cell.angle_beta   90.00
_cell.angle_gamma   90.00
#
_symmetry.space_group_name_H-M   'P 1'
#
loop_
_entity.id
_entity.type
_entity.pdbx_description
1 polymer ?
#
loop_
_entity_poly.entity_id
_entity_poly.type
_entity_poly.pdbx_seq_one_letter_code
_entity_poly.pdbx_strand_id
1 'polypeptide(L)'
;IRSIDRKQEVPHEGPMCDLLWSDPEDMQGWGYSPRGAGYLFGADIVKAFCHTNNIEIIARAHQLVMDGYKWWFGKKLVTVWSAPNYCYRCGNVATVMELDEQLNYQFKTFEAAPPERRGIPSKKPPPDYFL
;
A
#
# COMPACT_ATOMS: atom_id res chain seq x y z
N ILE A 1 -11.99 7.05 12.03
CA ILE A 1 -10.99 7.70 11.14
C ILE A 1 -11.03 9.23 11.25
N ARG A 2 -12.16 9.89 10.94
CA ARG A 2 -12.25 11.38 10.96
C ARG A 2 -11.91 12.05 12.31
N SER A 3 -12.02 11.31 13.40
CA SER A 3 -11.75 11.79 14.77
C SER A 3 -10.31 11.56 15.25
N ILE A 4 -9.43 10.96 14.44
CA ILE A 4 -8.04 10.71 14.82
C ILE A 4 -7.26 12.05 14.81
N ASP A 5 -6.62 12.41 15.92
CA ASP A 5 -5.63 13.49 15.92
C ASP A 5 -4.37 13.02 15.21
N ARG A 6 -4.08 13.60 14.05
CA ARG A 6 -3.01 13.15 13.14
C ARG A 6 -1.81 14.09 13.09
N LYS A 7 -1.81 15.18 13.87
CA LYS A 7 -0.71 16.15 13.90
C LYS A 7 0.31 15.79 14.99
N GLN A 8 0.75 14.55 14.94
CA GLN A 8 1.69 13.95 15.88
C GLN A 8 2.53 12.90 15.14
N GLU A 9 3.63 12.47 15.78
CA GLU A 9 4.36 11.29 15.32
C GLU A 9 3.44 10.08 15.30
N VAL A 10 3.69 9.16 14.36
CA VAL A 10 2.93 7.92 14.28
C VAL A 10 3.15 7.14 15.59
N PRO A 11 2.09 6.86 16.38
CA PRO A 11 2.24 6.08 17.60
C PRO A 11 2.70 4.64 17.30
N HIS A 12 3.24 3.95 18.31
CA HIS A 12 3.63 2.54 18.15
C HIS A 12 2.43 1.57 18.07
N GLU A 13 1.25 2.01 18.49
CA GLU A 13 0.02 1.21 18.49
C GLU A 13 -1.23 2.07 18.26
N GLY A 14 -2.35 1.39 18.01
CA GLY A 14 -3.65 2.02 17.84
C GLY A 14 -3.94 2.44 16.40
N PRO A 15 -5.10 3.08 16.17
CA PRO A 15 -5.70 3.16 14.84
C PRO A 15 -4.88 3.93 13.81
N MET A 16 -4.09 4.93 14.24
CA MET A 16 -3.19 5.65 13.32
C MET A 16 -2.03 4.77 12.86
N CYS A 17 -1.44 3.99 13.76
CA CYS A 17 -0.42 2.99 13.44
C CYS A 17 -0.99 1.93 12.49
N ASP A 18 -2.15 1.36 12.85
CA ASP A 18 -2.74 0.25 12.10
C ASP A 18 -3.12 0.65 10.66
N LEU A 19 -3.62 1.88 10.45
CA LEU A 19 -3.91 2.42 9.12
C LEU A 19 -2.66 2.53 8.22
N LEU A 20 -1.48 2.68 8.80
CA LEU A 20 -0.23 2.89 8.08
C LEU A 20 0.60 1.60 7.91
N TRP A 21 0.50 0.66 8.85
CA TRP A 21 1.39 -0.50 8.95
C TRP A 21 0.73 -1.86 8.74
N SER A 22 -0.60 -1.95 8.76
CA SER A 22 -1.28 -3.24 8.63
C SER A 22 -1.29 -3.77 7.19
N ASP A 23 -1.31 -5.09 7.04
CA ASP A 23 -1.19 -5.78 5.75
C ASP A 23 -2.29 -6.85 5.53
N PRO A 24 -2.84 -6.97 4.31
CA PRO A 24 -3.67 -8.11 3.96
C PRO A 24 -2.84 -9.41 3.90
N GLU A 25 -3.43 -10.51 4.34
CA GLU A 25 -2.86 -11.86 4.24
C GLU A 25 -3.94 -12.91 3.95
N ASP A 26 -3.59 -14.01 3.28
CA ASP A 26 -4.48 -15.14 2.98
C ASP A 26 -4.73 -15.99 4.25
N MET A 27 -5.37 -15.36 5.24
CA MET A 27 -5.76 -15.91 6.53
C MET A 27 -7.19 -15.50 6.91
N GLN A 28 -7.67 -15.99 8.05
CA GLN A 28 -8.93 -15.58 8.66
C GLN A 28 -8.67 -14.74 9.92
N GLY A 29 -9.43 -13.66 10.09
CA GLY A 29 -9.34 -12.80 11.27
C GLY A 29 -8.11 -11.89 11.26
N TRP A 30 -7.54 -11.68 12.45
CA TRP A 30 -6.37 -10.82 12.69
C TRP A 30 -5.14 -11.66 13.07
N GLY A 31 -3.96 -11.21 12.66
CA GLY A 31 -2.67 -11.78 13.05
C GLY A 31 -1.67 -10.70 13.42
N TYR A 32 -0.62 -11.04 14.17
CA TYR A 32 0.45 -10.10 14.46
C TYR A 32 1.28 -9.81 13.21
N SER A 33 1.55 -8.53 12.96
CA SER A 33 2.39 -8.12 11.84
C SER A 33 3.85 -8.53 12.07
N PRO A 34 4.50 -9.22 11.13
CA PRO A 34 5.93 -9.52 11.21
C PRO A 34 6.80 -8.25 11.05
N ARG A 35 6.21 -7.09 10.73
CA ARG A 35 6.91 -5.80 10.64
C ARG A 35 7.17 -5.16 12.01
N GLY A 36 6.58 -5.69 13.07
CA GLY A 36 6.67 -5.12 14.42
C GLY A 36 5.71 -3.97 14.70
N ALA A 37 4.83 -3.62 13.76
CA ALA A 37 3.78 -2.62 13.91
C ALA A 37 2.55 -2.98 13.04
N GLY A 38 1.36 -2.63 13.51
CA GLY A 38 0.09 -2.98 12.86
C GLY A 38 -0.24 -4.47 12.94
N TYR A 39 -1.22 -4.90 12.14
CA TYR A 39 -1.72 -6.28 12.12
C TYR A 39 -1.77 -6.85 10.71
N LEU A 40 -1.73 -8.18 10.61
CA LEU A 40 -2.23 -8.90 9.43
C LEU A 40 -3.74 -9.01 9.52
N PHE A 41 -4.43 -8.91 8.39
CA PHE A 41 -5.88 -9.05 8.34
C PHE A 41 -6.38 -9.87 7.15
N GLY A 42 -7.37 -10.71 7.43
CA GLY A 42 -7.96 -11.65 6.48
C GLY A 42 -9.13 -11.09 5.67
N ALA A 43 -9.64 -11.95 4.77
CA ALA A 43 -10.75 -11.63 3.87
C ALA A 43 -12.05 -11.27 4.60
N ASP A 44 -12.32 -11.90 5.75
CA ASP A 44 -13.49 -11.67 6.59
C ASP A 44 -13.48 -10.25 7.19
N ILE A 45 -12.32 -9.79 7.66
CA ILE A 45 -12.12 -8.45 8.20
C ILE A 45 -12.39 -7.39 7.12
N VAL A 46 -11.83 -7.57 5.92
CA VAL A 46 -12.05 -6.65 4.79
C VAL A 46 -13.53 -6.61 4.38
N LYS A 47 -14.17 -7.78 4.25
CA LYS A 47 -15.59 -7.86 3.87
C LYS A 47 -16.49 -7.19 4.91
N ALA A 48 -16.25 -7.42 6.20
CA ALA A 48 -17.00 -6.79 7.28
C ALA A 48 -16.81 -5.27 7.25
N PHE A 49 -15.57 -4.78 7.16
CA PHE A 49 -15.29 -3.34 7.09
C PHE A 49 -15.97 -2.68 5.88
N CYS A 50 -15.86 -3.28 4.69
CA CYS A 50 -16.50 -2.78 3.49
C CYS A 50 -18.03 -2.74 3.62
N HIS A 51 -18.65 -3.80 4.14
CA HIS A 51 -20.09 -3.86 4.34
C HIS A 51 -20.57 -2.79 5.33
N THR A 52 -19.96 -2.72 6.51
CA THR A 52 -20.34 -1.76 7.57
C THR A 52 -20.22 -0.31 7.11
N ASN A 53 -19.24 0.01 6.26
CA ASN A 53 -18.98 1.38 5.82
C ASN A 53 -19.53 1.70 4.42
N ASN A 54 -20.27 0.79 3.80
CA ASN A 54 -20.77 0.92 2.42
C ASN A 54 -19.64 1.27 1.41
N ILE A 55 -18.55 0.51 1.47
CA ILE A 55 -17.37 0.67 0.60
C ILE A 55 -17.32 -0.51 -0.38
N GLU A 56 -17.09 -0.21 -1.66
CA GLU A 56 -16.96 -1.25 -2.68
C GLU A 56 -15.58 -1.92 -2.67
N ILE A 57 -14.52 -1.11 -2.68
CA ILE A 57 -13.11 -1.50 -2.79
C ILE A 57 -12.26 -0.68 -1.82
N ILE A 58 -11.32 -1.33 -1.14
CA ILE A 58 -10.22 -0.67 -0.42
C ILE A 58 -8.99 -0.63 -1.34
N ALA A 59 -8.48 0.55 -1.67
CA ALA A 59 -7.20 0.72 -2.36
C ALA A 59 -6.10 1.08 -1.36
N ARG A 60 -4.96 0.39 -1.42
CA ARG A 60 -3.84 0.58 -0.48
C ARG A 60 -2.48 0.33 -1.15
N ALA A 61 -1.38 0.65 -0.46
CA ALA A 61 -0.01 0.49 -0.97
C ALA A 61 0.87 -0.37 -0.03
N HIS A 62 2.00 0.16 0.48
CA HIS A 62 2.89 -0.39 1.52
C HIS A 62 3.61 -1.73 1.22
N GLN A 63 2.91 -2.76 0.71
CA GLN A 63 3.53 -4.01 0.29
C GLN A 63 4.05 -3.92 -1.15
N LEU A 64 5.31 -4.28 -1.34
CA LEU A 64 5.89 -4.47 -2.66
C LEU A 64 5.12 -5.59 -3.39
N VAL A 65 4.67 -5.31 -4.61
CA VAL A 65 4.05 -6.28 -5.52
C VAL A 65 4.80 -6.24 -6.85
N MET A 66 5.25 -7.41 -7.30
CA MET A 66 6.13 -7.51 -8.47
C MET A 66 5.48 -7.01 -9.75
N ASP A 67 4.17 -7.25 -9.89
CA ASP A 67 3.37 -6.87 -11.07
C ASP A 67 2.75 -5.47 -10.95
N GLY A 68 3.19 -4.67 -9.97
CA GLY A 68 2.73 -3.29 -9.74
C GLY A 68 1.38 -3.17 -9.02
N TYR A 69 0.49 -4.17 -9.13
CA TYR A 69 -0.70 -4.25 -8.27
C TYR A 69 -1.09 -5.71 -7.97
N LYS A 70 -1.84 -5.93 -6.89
CA LYS A 70 -2.40 -7.23 -6.51
C LYS A 70 -3.82 -7.07 -5.98
N TRP A 71 -4.75 -7.84 -6.53
CA TRP A 71 -6.10 -7.98 -5.96
C TRP A 71 -6.10 -8.99 -4.83
N TRP A 72 -6.87 -8.68 -3.79
CA TRP A 72 -7.10 -9.52 -2.63
C TRP A 72 -8.59 -9.78 -2.46
N PHE A 73 -8.91 -10.93 -1.86
CA PHE A 73 -10.22 -11.22 -1.26
C PHE A 73 -11.42 -11.00 -2.18
N GLY A 74 -11.36 -11.52 -3.41
CA GLY A 74 -12.46 -11.39 -4.37
C GLY A 74 -12.64 -9.96 -4.88
N LYS A 75 -11.53 -9.26 -5.12
CA LYS A 75 -11.48 -7.86 -5.58
C LYS A 75 -12.10 -6.85 -4.61
N LYS A 76 -12.09 -7.15 -3.30
CA LYS A 76 -12.52 -6.19 -2.26
C LYS A 76 -11.39 -5.31 -1.74
N LEU A 77 -10.15 -5.69 -1.99
CA LEU A 77 -8.99 -4.87 -1.68
C LEU A 77 -7.95 -4.98 -2.80
N VAL A 78 -7.33 -3.86 -3.15
CA VAL A 78 -6.20 -3.81 -4.09
C VAL A 78 -4.98 -3.19 -3.43
N THR A 79 -3.84 -3.86 -3.56
CA THR A 79 -2.53 -3.27 -3.30
C THR A 79 -1.99 -2.69 -4.60
N VAL A 80 -1.60 -1.43 -4.60
CA VAL A 80 -1.02 -0.72 -5.76
C VAL A 80 0.35 -0.18 -5.36
N TRP A 81 1.34 -0.39 -6.22
CA TRP A 81 2.72 0.00 -6.01
C TRP A 81 3.23 0.82 -7.19
N SER A 82 3.70 2.04 -6.92
CA SER A 82 4.04 3.00 -7.98
C SER A 82 5.54 3.31 -8.11
N ALA A 83 6.42 2.52 -7.47
CA ALA A 83 7.88 2.69 -7.55
C ALA A 83 8.54 1.52 -8.32
N PRO A 84 8.82 1.67 -9.63
CA PRO A 84 9.37 0.57 -10.43
C PRO A 84 10.83 0.33 -10.08
N ASN A 85 11.26 -0.93 -10.20
CA ASN A 85 12.58 -1.41 -9.79
C ASN A 85 12.98 -0.87 -8.41
N TYR A 86 12.18 -1.19 -7.41
CA TYR A 86 12.32 -0.67 -6.06
C TYR A 86 13.74 -0.88 -5.52
N CYS A 87 14.30 0.19 -4.95
CA CYS A 87 15.68 0.28 -4.49
C CYS A 87 16.74 -0.14 -5.53
N TYR A 88 16.43 -0.07 -6.83
CA TYR A 88 17.27 -0.51 -7.95
C TYR A 88 17.62 -2.01 -7.94
N ARG A 89 16.88 -2.82 -7.17
CA ARG A 89 17.21 -4.23 -6.92
C ARG A 89 16.04 -5.18 -7.15
N CYS A 90 14.81 -4.74 -6.91
CA CYS A 90 13.67 -5.64 -6.90
C CYS A 90 13.19 -6.02 -8.30
N GLY A 91 13.40 -5.17 -9.32
CA GLY A 91 12.97 -5.46 -10.69
C GLY A 91 11.44 -5.46 -10.91
N ASN A 92 10.65 -5.03 -9.93
CA ASN A 92 9.19 -4.93 -10.06
C ASN A 92 8.78 -3.85 -11.07
N VAL A 93 7.61 -4.02 -11.69
CA VAL A 93 6.93 -2.92 -12.40
C VAL A 93 6.15 -2.05 -11.41
N ALA A 94 5.65 -0.92 -11.88
CA ALA A 94 4.83 -0.01 -11.10
C ALA A 94 3.49 0.23 -11.78
N THR A 95 2.47 0.57 -11.00
CA THR A 95 1.11 0.80 -11.50
C THR A 95 0.50 2.02 -10.85
N VAL A 96 -0.35 2.73 -11.60
CA VAL A 96 -1.35 3.68 -11.08
C VAL A 96 -2.74 3.11 -11.33
N MET A 97 -3.61 3.19 -10.34
CA MET A 97 -5.05 2.93 -10.48
C MET A 97 -5.75 4.26 -10.73
N GLU A 98 -6.27 4.45 -11.93
CA GLU A 98 -7.06 5.63 -12.29
C GLU A 98 -8.53 5.33 -12.08
N LEU A 99 -9.27 6.31 -11.57
CA LEU A 99 -10.72 6.27 -11.39
C LEU A 99 -11.33 7.40 -12.22
N ASP A 100 -12.37 7.10 -12.99
CA ASP A 100 -13.15 8.12 -13.69
C ASP A 100 -14.25 8.72 -12.80
N GLU A 101 -15.04 9.65 -13.35
CA GLU A 101 -16.13 10.32 -12.63
C GLU A 101 -17.27 9.37 -12.22
N GLN A 102 -17.37 8.21 -12.85
CA GLN A 102 -18.34 7.16 -12.54
C GLN A 102 -17.72 6.06 -11.65
N LEU A 103 -16.50 6.28 -11.14
CA LEU A 103 -15.73 5.34 -10.33
C LEU A 103 -15.36 4.04 -11.05
N ASN A 104 -15.43 4.00 -12.38
CA ASN A 104 -14.79 2.91 -13.12
C ASN A 104 -13.28 3.06 -12.99
N TYR A 105 -12.59 1.93 -12.86
CA TYR A 105 -11.15 1.94 -12.66
C TYR A 105 -10.40 1.29 -13.82
N GLN A 106 -9.19 1.81 -14.08
CA GLN A 106 -8.22 1.21 -14.98
C GLN A 106 -6.83 1.24 -14.35
N PHE A 107 -6.01 0.22 -14.67
CA PHE A 107 -4.64 0.14 -14.19
C PHE A 107 -3.68 0.53 -15.32
N LYS A 108 -2.81 1.49 -15.04
CA LYS A 108 -1.71 1.88 -15.95
C LYS A 108 -0.38 1.43 -15.37
N THR A 109 0.17 0.37 -15.94
CA THR A 109 1.46 -0.20 -15.54
C THR A 109 2.60 0.41 -16.35
N PHE A 110 3.74 0.67 -15.70
CA PHE A 110 4.92 1.29 -16.27
C PHE A 110 6.20 0.75 -15.64
N GLU A 111 7.29 0.84 -16.38
CA GLU A 111 8.62 0.41 -15.96
C GLU A 111 9.49 1.59 -15.47
N ALA A 112 10.67 1.27 -14.95
CA ALA A 112 11.62 2.27 -14.53
C ALA A 112 12.10 3.10 -15.73
N ALA A 113 12.19 4.42 -15.55
CA ALA A 113 12.70 5.29 -16.59
C ALA A 113 14.14 4.89 -17.01
N PRO A 114 14.48 5.02 -18.31
CA PRO A 114 15.83 4.76 -18.80
C PRO A 114 16.88 5.56 -18.03
N PRO A 115 18.10 5.01 -17.81
CA PRO A 115 19.16 5.70 -17.09
C PRO A 115 19.51 7.08 -17.66
N GLU A 116 19.41 7.30 -18.98
CA GLU A 116 19.78 8.59 -19.59
C GLU A 116 18.85 9.75 -19.18
N ARG A 117 17.63 9.43 -18.72
CA ARG A 117 16.66 10.41 -18.21
C ARG A 117 16.72 10.58 -16.69
N ARG A 118 17.54 9.79 -15.99
CA ARG A 118 17.75 9.95 -14.56
C ARG A 118 18.68 11.13 -14.36
N GLY A 119 18.13 12.29 -14.02
CA GLY A 119 18.93 13.41 -13.53
C GLY A 119 19.84 12.89 -12.42
N ILE A 120 21.11 13.31 -12.42
CA ILE A 120 22.09 12.90 -11.41
C ILE A 120 21.46 13.17 -10.03
N PRO A 121 21.16 12.14 -9.23
CA PRO A 121 20.64 12.37 -7.89
C PRO A 121 21.66 13.20 -7.15
N SER A 122 21.24 14.32 -6.54
CA SER A 122 22.16 15.03 -5.65
C SER A 122 22.69 14.01 -4.65
N LYS A 123 24.02 13.97 -4.43
CA LYS A 123 24.69 13.08 -3.46
C LYS A 123 24.33 13.43 -2.01
N LYS A 124 23.06 13.68 -1.72
CA LYS A 124 22.57 13.76 -0.36
C LYS A 124 22.52 12.33 0.15
N PRO A 125 23.19 12.02 1.26
CA PRO A 125 23.05 10.71 1.88
C PRO A 125 21.55 10.43 2.10
N PRO A 126 21.11 9.16 1.94
CA PRO A 126 19.77 8.79 2.31
C PRO A 126 19.56 9.21 3.78
N PRO A 127 18.45 9.88 4.12
CA PRO A 127 18.20 10.25 5.50
C PRO A 127 18.13 8.99 6.37
N ASP A 128 18.66 9.08 7.59
CA ASP A 128 18.93 7.93 8.47
C ASP A 128 17.70 7.06 8.79
N TYR A 129 16.48 7.54 8.56
CA TYR A 129 15.25 6.77 8.80
C TYR A 129 15.02 5.63 7.78
N PHE A 130 15.80 5.56 6.70
CA PHE A 130 15.75 4.46 5.72
C PHE A 130 16.79 3.36 5.98
N LEU A 131 17.60 3.48 7.05
CA LEU A 131 18.61 2.50 7.46
C LEU A 131 18.11 1.62 8.61
#